data_AF-A0A382RYS4-F1
#
_entry.id   AF-A0A382RYS4-F1
#
_cell.length_a   1.000
_cell.length_b   1.000
_cell.length_c   1.000
_cell.angle_alpha   90.00
_cell.angle_beta   90.00
_cell.angle_gamma   90.00
#
_symmetry.space_group_name_H-M   'P 1'
#
loop_
_entity.id
_entity.type
_entity.pdbx_description
1 polymer ?
#
loop_
_entity_poly.entity_id
_entity_poly.type
_entity_poly.pdbx_seq_one_letter_code
_entity_poly.pdbx_strand_id
1 'polypeptide(L)'
;MISEGHWERLFLSHIQPLSFIWSLSFKIFPDDVVPYFILAEQAFLLTFPVVVLYRSYGIIPTVAFALYFPLWYNALFDFHLDHLAIPFLLGFFIMERKGKIGLAVFFGFLLALVKEIFTMQAIFCGIYLFIIRKHRLGGSILTLASLVYFFIGCVYLKTYFNPDVMNNNQVPIGAYSWLGNSFQDVILTILTKPFWILKEIFSNEERVKYIFYLFGALGFIPFLKP
;
A
#
# COMPACT_ATOMS: atom_id res chain seq x y z
N MET A 1 -12.02 -22.80 -2.55
CA MET A 1 -11.56 -21.48 -3.07
C MET A 1 -12.60 -20.40 -2.75
N ILE A 2 -12.26 -19.10 -2.76
CA ILE A 2 -13.25 -18.01 -2.56
C ILE A 2 -14.45 -18.15 -3.53
N SER A 3 -14.16 -18.62 -4.74
CA SER A 3 -15.12 -18.96 -5.80
C SER A 3 -16.17 -20.01 -5.40
N GLU A 4 -15.87 -20.87 -4.42
CA GLU A 4 -16.72 -21.98 -3.95
C GLU A 4 -17.54 -21.62 -2.70
N GLY A 5 -17.56 -20.34 -2.31
CA GLY A 5 -18.33 -19.85 -1.16
C GLY A 5 -17.50 -19.55 0.09
N HIS A 6 -16.17 -19.73 0.04
CA HIS A 6 -15.24 -19.43 1.13
C HIS A 6 -14.81 -17.95 1.14
N TRP A 7 -15.77 -17.04 1.25
CA TRP A 7 -15.56 -15.58 1.21
C TRP A 7 -14.74 -15.06 2.38
N GLU A 8 -14.78 -15.75 3.52
CA GLU A 8 -14.00 -15.45 4.71
C GLU A 8 -12.49 -15.38 4.43
N ARG A 9 -12.01 -16.12 3.42
CA ARG A 9 -10.58 -16.15 3.04
C ARG A 9 -10.06 -14.81 2.52
N LEU A 10 -10.93 -13.90 2.09
CA LEU A 10 -10.58 -12.53 1.72
C LEU A 10 -10.03 -11.71 2.90
N PHE A 11 -10.29 -12.17 4.13
CA PHE A 11 -10.01 -11.47 5.38
C PHE A 11 -9.10 -12.27 6.33
N LEU A 12 -8.64 -13.45 5.93
CA LEU A 12 -7.72 -14.28 6.72
C LEU A 12 -6.30 -13.73 6.60
N SER A 13 -5.64 -13.51 7.73
CA SER A 13 -4.31 -12.88 7.90
C SER A 13 -4.27 -11.39 7.47
N HIS A 14 -4.70 -11.10 6.25
CA HIS A 14 -4.80 -9.76 5.68
C HIS A 14 -6.20 -9.50 5.13
N ILE A 15 -6.56 -8.22 5.06
CA ILE A 15 -7.86 -7.78 4.56
C ILE A 15 -7.66 -7.23 3.17
N GLN A 16 -8.01 -8.07 2.20
CA GLN A 16 -7.69 -7.88 0.79
C GLN A 16 -8.94 -8.09 -0.07
N PRO A 17 -9.96 -7.23 0.03
CA PRO A 17 -11.23 -7.42 -0.67
C PRO A 17 -11.08 -7.52 -2.19
N LEU A 18 -10.07 -6.87 -2.77
CA LEU A 18 -9.81 -6.94 -4.21
C LEU A 18 -9.38 -8.33 -4.70
N SER A 19 -8.88 -9.22 -3.82
CA SER A 19 -8.54 -10.60 -4.20
C SER A 19 -9.74 -11.38 -4.76
N PHE A 20 -10.97 -10.91 -4.49
CA PHE A 20 -12.17 -11.44 -5.11
C PHE A 20 -12.10 -11.45 -6.64
N ILE A 21 -11.51 -10.42 -7.26
CA ILE A 21 -11.38 -10.33 -8.73
C ILE A 21 -10.63 -11.55 -9.28
N TRP A 22 -9.48 -11.88 -8.67
CA TRP A 22 -8.68 -13.04 -9.05
C TRP A 22 -9.36 -14.37 -8.73
N SER A 23 -10.21 -14.41 -7.70
CA SER A 23 -10.99 -15.63 -7.41
C SER A 23 -11.94 -16.01 -8.56
N LEU A 24 -12.39 -15.05 -9.37
CA LEU A 24 -13.22 -15.31 -10.53
C LEU A 24 -12.45 -16.02 -11.65
N SER A 25 -11.13 -15.77 -11.77
CA SER A 25 -10.27 -16.42 -12.76
C SER A 25 -10.28 -17.95 -12.61
N PHE A 26 -10.35 -18.45 -11.36
CA PHE A 26 -10.48 -19.88 -11.05
C PHE A 26 -11.83 -20.49 -11.46
N LYS A 27 -12.84 -19.68 -11.81
CA LYS A 27 -14.10 -20.20 -12.39
C LYS A 27 -14.07 -20.27 -13.91
N ILE A 28 -13.19 -19.49 -14.54
CA ILE A 28 -13.19 -19.29 -15.99
C ILE A 28 -12.10 -20.13 -16.65
N PHE A 29 -10.93 -20.20 -16.04
CA PHE A 29 -9.76 -20.88 -16.58
C PHE A 29 -9.53 -22.23 -15.89
N PRO A 30 -8.91 -23.19 -16.60
CA PRO A 30 -8.39 -24.43 -15.99
C PRO A 30 -7.38 -24.15 -14.88
N ASP A 31 -7.37 -25.00 -13.84
CA ASP A 31 -6.54 -24.81 -12.64
C ASP A 31 -5.04 -24.73 -12.92
N ASP A 32 -4.57 -25.40 -13.97
CA ASP A 32 -3.17 -25.37 -14.43
C ASP A 32 -2.79 -24.07 -15.13
N VAL A 33 -3.76 -23.33 -15.69
CA VAL A 33 -3.53 -22.07 -16.41
C VAL A 33 -3.58 -20.85 -15.48
N VAL A 34 -4.40 -20.91 -14.43
CA VAL A 34 -4.66 -19.76 -13.55
C VAL A 34 -3.36 -19.16 -12.96
N PRO A 35 -2.39 -19.92 -12.43
CA PRO A 35 -1.16 -19.33 -11.89
C PRO A 35 -0.39 -18.51 -12.92
N TYR A 36 -0.27 -18.99 -14.16
CA TYR A 36 0.40 -18.26 -15.24
C TYR A 36 -0.34 -16.98 -15.62
N PHE A 37 -1.68 -17.04 -15.68
CA PHE A 37 -2.51 -15.87 -15.95
C PHE A 37 -2.30 -14.78 -14.89
N ILE A 38 -2.37 -15.16 -13.61
CA ILE A 38 -2.24 -14.24 -12.48
C ILE A 38 -0.83 -13.60 -12.43
N LEU A 39 0.22 -14.39 -12.66
CA LEU A 39 1.60 -13.87 -12.71
C LEU A 39 1.83 -12.95 -13.91
N ALA A 40 1.27 -13.28 -15.08
CA ALA A 40 1.36 -12.44 -16.27
C ALA A 40 0.63 -11.09 -16.04
N GLU A 41 -0.53 -11.11 -15.40
CA GLU A 41 -1.26 -9.90 -15.02
C GLU A 41 -0.46 -9.05 -14.02
N GLN A 42 0.12 -9.65 -12.98
CA GLN A 42 0.97 -8.93 -12.03
C GLN A 42 2.14 -8.24 -12.77
N ALA A 43 2.84 -8.96 -13.65
CA ALA A 43 3.92 -8.39 -14.45
C ALA A 43 3.44 -7.24 -15.36
N PHE A 44 2.26 -7.39 -15.97
CA PHE A 44 1.64 -6.35 -16.78
C PHE A 44 1.32 -5.11 -15.95
N LEU A 45 0.69 -5.25 -14.78
CA LEU A 45 0.31 -4.12 -13.93
C LEU A 45 1.51 -3.38 -13.33
N LEU A 46 2.62 -4.08 -13.09
CA LEU A 46 3.89 -3.47 -12.66
C LEU A 46 4.55 -2.65 -13.77
N THR A 47 4.46 -3.12 -15.02
CA THR A 47 5.13 -2.48 -16.16
C THR A 47 4.25 -1.45 -16.88
N PHE A 48 2.93 -1.58 -16.83
CA PHE A 48 1.97 -0.64 -17.42
C PHE A 48 2.22 0.85 -17.08
N PRO A 49 2.54 1.21 -15.83
CA PRO A 49 2.98 2.56 -15.44
C PRO A 49 4.05 3.18 -16.35
N VAL A 50 4.97 2.40 -16.91
CA VAL A 50 6.05 2.85 -17.80
C VAL A 50 5.48 3.60 -19.01
N VAL A 51 4.41 3.08 -19.62
CA VAL A 51 3.77 3.69 -20.79
C VAL A 51 3.14 5.04 -20.43
N VAL A 52 2.46 5.10 -19.30
CA VAL A 52 1.79 6.31 -18.81
C VAL A 52 2.81 7.37 -18.42
N LEU A 53 3.88 6.98 -17.74
CA LEU A 53 4.98 7.87 -17.34
C LEU A 53 5.70 8.43 -18.56
N TYR A 54 6.00 7.60 -19.56
CA TYR A 54 6.66 8.05 -20.78
C TYR A 54 5.85 9.12 -21.50
N ARG A 55 4.55 8.88 -21.68
CA ARG A 55 3.64 9.81 -22.33
C ARG A 55 3.41 11.10 -21.54
N SER A 56 3.55 11.07 -20.22
CA SER A 56 3.20 12.20 -19.35
C SER A 56 4.41 13.02 -18.91
N TYR A 57 5.59 12.40 -18.74
CA TYR A 57 6.80 13.01 -18.16
C TYR A 57 8.09 12.73 -18.96
N GLY A 58 8.00 11.98 -20.07
CA GLY A 58 9.15 11.68 -20.93
C GLY A 58 10.04 10.54 -20.41
N ILE A 59 11.21 10.42 -21.03
CA ILE A 59 12.08 9.24 -20.85
C ILE A 59 12.75 9.16 -19.48
N ILE A 60 13.18 10.28 -18.89
CA ILE A 60 14.00 10.28 -17.66
C ILE A 60 13.21 9.66 -16.48
N PRO A 61 12.00 10.11 -16.14
CA PRO A 61 11.24 9.52 -15.04
C PRO A 61 10.81 8.07 -15.33
N THR A 62 10.64 7.74 -16.61
CA THR A 62 10.29 6.39 -17.07
C THR A 62 11.43 5.41 -16.82
N VAL A 63 12.66 5.77 -17.19
CA VAL A 63 13.85 4.97 -16.93
C VAL A 63 14.11 4.86 -15.43
N ALA A 64 14.00 5.96 -14.68
CA ALA A 64 14.14 5.95 -13.23
C ALA A 64 13.13 5.00 -12.56
N PHE A 65 11.87 5.02 -12.99
CA PHE A 65 10.84 4.10 -12.52
C PHE A 65 11.16 2.65 -12.91
N ALA A 66 11.53 2.39 -14.17
CA ALA A 66 11.84 1.06 -14.66
C ALA A 66 13.10 0.45 -14.01
N LEU A 67 14.04 1.25 -13.52
CA LEU A 67 15.23 0.79 -12.81
C LEU A 67 15.07 0.79 -11.29
N TYR A 68 13.91 1.21 -10.76
CA TYR A 68 13.68 1.34 -9.34
C TYR A 68 13.55 -0.05 -8.69
N PHE A 69 14.60 -0.52 -8.01
CA PHE A 69 14.65 -1.87 -7.43
C PHE A 69 13.43 -2.25 -6.57
N PRO A 70 12.88 -1.39 -5.70
CA PRO A 70 11.68 -1.73 -4.92
C PRO A 70 10.45 -2.05 -5.78
N LEU A 71 10.36 -1.54 -7.01
CA LEU A 71 9.32 -1.93 -7.97
C LEU A 71 9.41 -3.43 -8.28
N TRP A 72 10.60 -3.91 -8.66
CA TRP A 72 10.82 -5.31 -9.04
C TRP A 72 10.79 -6.26 -7.87
N TYR A 73 11.10 -5.78 -6.66
CA TYR A 73 10.98 -6.56 -5.44
C TYR A 73 9.53 -7.06 -5.22
N ASN A 74 8.52 -6.34 -5.71
CA ASN A 74 7.12 -6.78 -5.68
C ASN A 74 6.85 -8.00 -6.60
N ALA A 75 7.74 -8.29 -7.55
CA ALA A 75 7.64 -9.43 -8.46
C ALA A 75 8.65 -10.55 -8.17
N LEU A 76 9.48 -10.40 -7.13
CA LEU A 76 10.57 -11.34 -6.87
C LEU A 76 10.07 -12.67 -6.28
N PHE A 77 8.94 -12.63 -5.56
CA PHE A 77 8.33 -13.78 -4.90
C PHE A 77 7.00 -14.16 -5.57
N ASP A 78 6.21 -14.98 -4.88
CA ASP A 78 4.87 -15.38 -5.26
C ASP A 78 3.89 -14.20 -5.43
N PHE A 79 2.70 -14.53 -5.90
CA PHE A 79 1.66 -13.54 -6.18
C PHE A 79 1.19 -12.82 -4.92
N HIS A 80 1.17 -11.49 -4.97
CA HIS A 80 0.73 -10.62 -3.90
C HIS A 80 -0.04 -9.44 -4.46
N LEU A 81 -1.16 -9.03 -3.86
CA LEU A 81 -1.94 -7.89 -4.36
C LEU A 81 -1.22 -6.54 -4.28
N ASP A 82 -0.11 -6.46 -3.54
CA ASP A 82 0.66 -5.23 -3.32
C ASP A 82 1.08 -4.53 -4.63
N HIS A 83 1.21 -5.27 -5.74
CA HIS A 83 1.48 -4.70 -7.06
C HIS A 83 0.40 -3.72 -7.56
N LEU A 84 -0.87 -3.85 -7.13
CA LEU A 84 -1.96 -2.94 -7.48
C LEU A 84 -1.78 -1.53 -6.93
N ALA A 85 -1.03 -1.40 -5.83
CA ALA A 85 -0.76 -0.09 -5.24
C ALA A 85 -0.10 0.85 -6.25
N ILE A 86 0.70 0.30 -7.16
CA ILE A 86 1.47 1.06 -8.15
C ILE A 86 0.57 1.74 -9.20
N PRO A 87 -0.26 1.02 -9.98
CA PRO A 87 -1.14 1.67 -10.96
C PRO A 87 -2.21 2.55 -10.29
N PHE A 88 -2.69 2.20 -9.08
CA PHE A 88 -3.65 3.06 -8.37
C PHE A 88 -3.03 4.37 -7.88
N LEU A 89 -1.83 4.32 -7.31
CA LEU A 89 -1.13 5.53 -6.88
C LEU A 89 -0.75 6.41 -8.09
N LEU A 90 -0.30 5.80 -9.19
CA LEU A 90 -0.07 6.53 -10.44
C LEU A 90 -1.37 7.18 -10.94
N GLY A 91 -2.47 6.42 -10.98
CA GLY A 91 -3.80 6.91 -11.36
C GLY A 91 -4.23 8.09 -10.51
N PHE A 92 -4.04 8.02 -9.19
CA PHE A 92 -4.27 9.11 -8.25
C PHE A 92 -3.53 10.38 -8.68
N PHE A 93 -2.20 10.33 -8.84
CA PHE A 93 -1.40 11.51 -9.16
C PHE A 93 -1.63 12.04 -10.58
N ILE A 94 -1.94 11.18 -11.55
CA ILE A 94 -2.27 11.61 -12.92
C ILE A 94 -3.63 12.33 -12.93
N MET A 95 -4.64 11.79 -12.27
CA MET A 95 -5.98 12.39 -12.25
C MET A 95 -6.02 13.67 -11.45
N GLU A 96 -5.28 13.72 -10.34
CA GLU A 96 -5.07 14.91 -9.54
C GLU A 96 -4.47 16.04 -10.40
N ARG A 97 -3.37 15.76 -11.11
CA ARG A 97 -2.75 16.76 -12.00
C ARG A 97 -3.63 17.21 -13.16
N LYS A 98 -4.51 16.34 -13.66
CA LYS A 98 -5.52 16.68 -14.67
C LYS A 98 -6.72 17.46 -14.11
N GLY A 99 -6.74 17.76 -12.81
CA GLY A 99 -7.85 18.44 -12.13
C GLY A 99 -9.09 17.56 -11.93
N LYS A 100 -9.03 16.26 -12.27
CA LYS A 100 -10.14 15.31 -12.12
C LYS A 100 -10.16 14.72 -10.71
N ILE A 101 -10.42 15.58 -9.72
CA ILE A 101 -10.30 15.23 -8.29
C ILE A 101 -11.19 14.06 -7.89
N GLY A 102 -12.40 13.94 -8.44
CA GLY A 102 -13.27 12.78 -8.17
C GLY A 102 -12.64 11.44 -8.56
N LEU A 103 -11.96 11.39 -9.72
CA LEU A 103 -11.23 10.19 -10.15
C LEU A 103 -9.96 9.97 -9.31
N ALA A 104 -9.29 11.04 -8.88
CA ALA A 104 -8.16 10.92 -7.97
C ALA A 104 -8.61 10.27 -6.65
N VAL A 105 -9.70 10.76 -6.05
CA VAL A 105 -10.29 10.17 -4.84
C VAL A 105 -10.67 8.71 -5.05
N PHE A 106 -11.28 8.37 -6.18
CA PHE A 106 -11.59 6.98 -6.53
C PHE A 106 -10.34 6.08 -6.55
N PHE A 107 -9.28 6.48 -7.25
CA PHE A 107 -8.02 5.72 -7.28
C PHE A 107 -7.35 5.63 -5.90
N GLY A 108 -7.38 6.72 -5.11
CA GLY A 108 -6.87 6.71 -3.74
C GLY A 108 -7.65 5.75 -2.84
N PHE A 109 -8.96 5.64 -3.04
CA PHE A 109 -9.77 4.69 -2.29
C PHE A 109 -9.55 3.24 -2.76
N LEU A 110 -9.37 3.00 -4.06
CA LEU A 110 -8.96 1.68 -4.57
C LEU A 110 -7.62 1.23 -3.98
N LEU A 111 -6.66 2.15 -3.82
CA LEU A 111 -5.41 1.89 -3.12
C LEU A 111 -5.66 1.39 -1.68
N ALA A 112 -6.59 2.02 -0.94
CA ALA A 112 -6.95 1.57 0.41
C ALA A 112 -7.50 0.13 0.42
N LEU A 113 -8.20 -0.28 -0.63
CA LEU A 113 -8.80 -1.63 -0.75
C LEU A 113 -7.79 -2.72 -1.14
N VAL A 114 -6.57 -2.37 -1.55
CA VAL A 114 -5.53 -3.37 -1.90
C VAL A 114 -5.20 -4.24 -0.69
N LYS A 115 -4.95 -3.60 0.45
CA LYS A 115 -4.60 -4.24 1.73
C LYS A 115 -4.78 -3.23 2.85
N GLU A 116 -5.04 -3.69 4.06
CA GLU A 116 -5.24 -2.80 5.21
C GLU A 116 -4.05 -1.85 5.46
N ILE A 117 -2.83 -2.25 5.08
CA ILE A 117 -1.61 -1.44 5.25
C ILE A 117 -1.62 -0.22 4.30
N PHE A 118 -2.19 -0.34 3.10
CA PHE A 118 -2.25 0.74 2.10
C PHE A 118 -3.28 1.82 2.44
N THR A 119 -4.17 1.57 3.41
CA THR A 119 -5.11 2.57 3.91
C THR A 119 -4.39 3.80 4.47
N MET A 120 -3.24 3.61 5.13
CA MET A 120 -2.42 4.70 5.62
C MET A 120 -1.89 5.55 4.46
N GLN A 121 -1.45 4.92 3.38
CA GLN A 121 -1.00 5.62 2.18
C GLN A 121 -2.14 6.42 1.52
N ALA A 122 -3.35 5.86 1.49
CA ALA A 122 -4.55 6.55 1.01
C ALA A 122 -4.96 7.74 1.90
N ILE A 123 -4.82 7.63 3.23
CA ILE A 123 -5.01 8.73 4.17
C ILE A 123 -4.06 9.88 3.82
N PHE A 124 -2.77 9.61 3.62
CA PHE A 124 -1.81 10.64 3.22
C PHE A 124 -2.09 11.24 1.84
N CYS A 125 -2.60 10.45 0.89
CA CYS A 125 -3.09 10.98 -0.39
C CYS A 125 -4.25 11.96 -0.18
N GLY A 126 -5.20 11.65 0.72
CA GLY A 126 -6.29 12.55 1.11
C GLY A 126 -5.79 13.84 1.78
N ILE A 127 -4.84 13.73 2.71
CA ILE A 127 -4.19 14.88 3.37
C ILE A 127 -3.47 15.76 2.34
N TYR A 128 -2.76 15.16 1.37
CA TYR A 128 -2.13 15.88 0.27
C TYR A 128 -3.15 16.68 -0.56
N LEU A 129 -4.29 16.09 -0.91
CA LEU A 129 -5.36 16.82 -1.61
C LEU A 129 -5.90 17.99 -0.77
N PHE A 130 -6.08 17.76 0.54
CA PHE A 130 -6.65 18.74 1.47
C PHE A 130 -5.71 19.94 1.68
N ILE A 131 -4.45 19.68 2.04
CA ILE A 131 -3.49 20.71 2.46
C ILE A 131 -2.76 21.30 1.25
N ILE A 132 -2.14 20.45 0.43
CA ILE A 132 -1.22 20.89 -0.63
C ILE A 132 -1.98 21.34 -1.87
N ARG A 133 -2.97 20.54 -2.30
CA ARG A 133 -3.81 20.88 -3.46
C ARG A 133 -5.01 21.74 -3.13
N LYS A 134 -5.22 22.07 -1.84
CA LYS A 134 -6.31 22.91 -1.34
C LYS A 134 -7.72 22.44 -1.71
N HIS A 135 -7.87 21.18 -2.13
CA HIS A 135 -9.16 20.55 -2.43
C HIS A 135 -9.74 19.91 -1.18
N ARG A 136 -10.33 20.77 -0.33
CA ARG A 136 -10.83 20.38 1.00
C ARG A 136 -11.84 19.22 0.94
N LEU A 137 -12.84 19.30 0.07
CA LEU A 137 -13.89 18.28 0.00
C LEU A 137 -13.33 16.90 -0.40
N GLY A 138 -12.61 16.82 -1.53
CA GLY A 138 -12.04 15.56 -2.01
C GLY A 138 -11.00 14.97 -1.05
N GLY A 139 -10.15 15.82 -0.47
CA GLY A 139 -9.18 15.41 0.53
C GLY A 139 -9.84 14.89 1.81
N SER A 140 -10.86 15.57 2.33
CA SER A 140 -11.62 15.11 3.50
C SER A 140 -12.34 13.80 3.24
N ILE A 141 -13.00 13.65 2.08
CA ILE A 141 -13.69 12.40 1.71
C ILE A 141 -12.70 11.23 1.69
N LEU A 142 -11.58 11.37 0.97
CA LEU A 142 -10.61 10.29 0.86
C LEU A 142 -9.99 9.93 2.21
N THR A 143 -9.65 10.95 3.01
CA THR A 143 -9.06 10.76 4.34
C THR A 143 -10.03 10.04 5.29
N LEU A 144 -11.27 10.54 5.39
CA LEU A 144 -12.27 9.97 6.29
C LEU A 144 -12.69 8.57 5.84
N ALA A 145 -12.93 8.36 4.54
CA ALA A 145 -13.29 7.04 4.01
C ALA A 145 -12.18 6.00 4.27
N SER A 146 -10.92 6.38 4.06
CA SER A 146 -9.79 5.50 4.31
C SER A 146 -9.59 5.22 5.81
N LEU A 147 -9.84 6.21 6.68
CA LEU A 147 -9.77 6.04 8.13
C LEU A 147 -10.88 5.11 8.66
N VAL A 148 -12.10 5.29 8.16
CA VAL A 148 -13.24 4.41 8.48
C VAL A 148 -12.93 2.99 8.02
N TYR A 149 -12.44 2.82 6.80
CA TYR A 149 -12.07 1.50 6.29
C TYR A 149 -10.90 0.87 7.06
N PHE A 150 -9.87 1.64 7.44
CA PHE A 150 -8.80 1.16 8.31
C PHE A 150 -9.34 0.67 9.66
N PHE A 151 -10.26 1.42 10.28
CA PHE A 151 -10.88 1.02 11.54
C PHE A 151 -11.71 -0.24 11.40
N ILE A 152 -12.59 -0.31 10.38
CA ILE A 152 -13.38 -1.51 10.09
C ILE A 152 -12.45 -2.70 9.84
N GLY A 153 -11.39 -2.51 9.06
CA GLY A 153 -10.45 -3.57 8.76
C GLY A 153 -9.71 -4.07 10.01
N CYS A 154 -8.96 -3.19 10.64
CA CYS A 154 -8.06 -3.56 11.74
C CYS A 154 -8.78 -3.91 13.04
N VAL A 155 -9.93 -3.30 13.33
CA VAL A 155 -10.64 -3.52 14.60
C VAL A 155 -11.76 -4.53 14.45
N TYR A 156 -12.56 -4.45 13.38
CA TYR A 156 -13.72 -5.33 13.25
C TYR A 156 -13.39 -6.61 12.50
N LEU A 157 -12.92 -6.50 11.25
CA LEU A 157 -12.70 -7.65 10.37
C LEU A 157 -11.57 -8.55 10.88
N LYS A 158 -10.46 -7.99 11.38
CA LYS A 158 -9.39 -8.82 11.98
C LYS A 158 -9.87 -9.59 13.20
N THR A 159 -10.61 -8.95 14.11
CA THR A 159 -11.18 -9.60 15.30
C THR A 159 -12.13 -10.72 14.94
N TYR A 160 -13.00 -10.48 13.96
CA TYR A 160 -14.03 -11.43 13.58
C TYR A 160 -13.46 -12.64 12.82
N PHE A 161 -12.57 -12.41 11.84
CA PHE A 161 -12.05 -13.46 10.97
C PHE A 161 -10.74 -14.10 11.48
N ASN A 162 -10.04 -13.47 12.42
CA ASN A 162 -8.75 -13.97 12.95
C ASN A 162 -8.73 -13.98 14.50
N PRO A 163 -9.71 -14.62 15.17
CA PRO A 163 -9.83 -14.59 16.63
C PRO A 163 -8.63 -15.23 17.33
N ASP A 164 -8.03 -16.28 16.77
CA ASP A 164 -6.89 -16.99 17.37
C ASP A 164 -5.59 -16.15 17.38
N VAL A 165 -5.44 -15.25 16.41
CA VAL A 165 -4.31 -14.30 16.35
C VAL A 165 -4.48 -13.20 17.41
N MET A 166 -5.73 -12.83 17.74
CA MET A 166 -6.03 -11.78 18.70
C MET A 166 -6.17 -12.26 20.16
N ASN A 167 -6.66 -13.49 20.38
CA ASN A 167 -6.87 -14.05 21.73
C ASN A 167 -5.57 -14.33 22.50
N ASN A 168 -4.42 -14.37 21.82
CA ASN A 168 -3.13 -14.56 22.48
C ASN A 168 -2.57 -13.31 23.19
N ASN A 169 -3.35 -12.22 23.34
CA ASN A 169 -2.95 -10.93 23.94
C ASN A 169 -1.69 -10.28 23.33
N GLN A 170 -1.08 -10.93 22.36
CA GLN A 170 -0.12 -10.35 21.46
C GLN A 170 -0.96 -9.79 20.32
N VAL A 171 -1.41 -8.54 20.47
CA VAL A 171 -1.34 -7.66 19.30
C VAL A 171 0.04 -7.96 18.71
N PRO A 172 0.20 -8.39 17.44
CA PRO A 172 1.52 -8.69 16.91
C PRO A 172 2.24 -7.35 16.72
N ILE A 173 2.61 -6.72 17.84
CA ILE A 173 3.48 -5.57 17.85
C ILE A 173 4.81 -6.03 17.29
N GLY A 174 5.16 -7.33 17.35
CA GLY A 174 6.11 -7.99 16.45
C GLY A 174 7.36 -7.14 16.19
N ALA A 175 7.55 -6.71 14.94
CA ALA A 175 8.65 -5.84 14.50
C ALA A 175 8.70 -4.43 15.14
N TYR A 176 7.61 -3.99 15.77
CA TYR A 176 7.43 -2.74 16.51
C TYR A 176 7.48 -2.91 18.03
N SER A 177 7.74 -4.11 18.56
CA SER A 177 7.79 -4.37 20.02
C SER A 177 8.78 -3.46 20.75
N TRP A 178 9.82 -3.00 20.05
CA TRP A 178 10.77 -2.02 20.55
C TRP A 178 10.18 -0.62 20.79
N LEU A 179 9.01 -0.29 20.21
CA LEU A 179 8.31 0.99 20.41
C LEU A 179 7.35 0.98 21.62
N GLY A 180 6.94 -0.19 22.11
CA GLY A 180 6.01 -0.32 23.22
C GLY A 180 5.29 -1.66 23.26
N ASN A 181 4.56 -1.89 24.36
CA ASN A 181 3.84 -3.14 24.62
C ASN A 181 2.35 -3.08 24.27
N SER A 182 1.87 -1.90 23.87
CA SER A 182 0.50 -1.68 23.40
C SER A 182 0.46 -0.64 22.27
N PHE A 183 -0.64 -0.59 21.51
CA PHE A 183 -0.83 0.42 20.47
C PHE A 183 -0.76 1.86 21.02
N GLN A 184 -1.26 2.08 22.24
CA GLN A 184 -1.17 3.37 22.93
C GLN A 184 0.28 3.72 23.27
N ASP A 185 1.05 2.75 23.78
CA ASP A 185 2.47 2.96 24.09
C ASP A 185 3.27 3.29 22.83
N VAL A 186 3.00 2.61 21.71
CA VAL A 186 3.66 2.89 20.43
C VAL A 186 3.40 4.32 19.99
N ILE A 187 2.15 4.78 20.01
CA ILE A 187 1.80 6.16 19.67
C ILE A 187 2.49 7.15 20.63
N LEU A 188 2.44 6.87 21.93
CA LEU A 188 3.06 7.74 22.94
C LEU A 188 4.56 7.84 22.75
N THR A 189 5.25 6.73 22.49
CA THR A 189 6.69 6.69 22.20
C THR A 189 7.03 7.49 20.95
N ILE A 190 6.26 7.36 19.87
CA ILE A 190 6.44 8.14 18.63
C ILE A 190 6.36 9.65 18.90
N LEU A 191 5.39 10.09 19.72
CA LEU A 191 5.18 11.51 20.01
C LEU A 191 6.16 12.07 21.05
N THR A 192 6.53 11.28 22.06
CA THR A 192 7.32 11.77 23.21
C THR A 192 8.81 11.53 23.08
N LYS A 193 9.25 10.56 22.27
CA LYS A 193 10.67 10.14 22.16
C LYS A 193 11.21 10.13 20.71
N PRO A 194 10.99 11.17 19.89
CA PRO A 194 11.38 11.15 18.47
C PRO A 194 12.89 11.02 18.26
N PHE A 195 13.73 11.67 19.09
CA PHE A 195 15.19 11.58 18.98
C PHE A 195 15.74 10.19 19.31
N TRP A 196 15.12 9.50 20.27
CA TRP A 196 15.49 8.14 20.62
C TRP A 196 15.16 7.19 19.46
N ILE A 197 13.99 7.34 18.84
CA ILE A 197 13.59 6.58 17.64
C ILE A 197 14.59 6.78 16.50
N LEU A 198 14.97 8.03 16.22
CA LEU A 198 15.97 8.32 15.18
C LEU A 198 17.30 7.65 15.49
N LYS A 199 17.77 7.74 16.74
CA LYS A 199 19.00 7.05 17.18
C LYS A 199 18.89 5.54 16.93
N GLU A 200 17.77 4.93 17.27
CA GLU A 200 17.53 3.50 17.11
C GLU A 200 17.45 3.08 15.62
N ILE A 201 16.95 3.94 14.75
CA ILE A 201 16.97 3.73 13.29
C ILE A 201 18.40 3.79 12.75
N PHE A 202 19.17 4.82 13.13
CA PHE A 202 20.52 5.03 12.62
C PHE A 202 21.60 4.17 13.28
N SER A 203 21.32 3.56 14.44
CA SER A 203 22.24 2.64 15.11
C SER A 203 22.22 1.23 14.53
N ASN A 204 21.17 0.87 13.80
CA ASN A 204 21.04 -0.44 13.17
C ASN A 204 21.49 -0.38 11.69
N GLU A 205 22.55 -1.11 11.36
CA GLU A 205 23.16 -1.11 10.03
C GLU A 205 22.17 -1.54 8.93
N GLU A 206 21.31 -2.53 9.18
CA GLU A 206 20.34 -3.02 8.20
C GLU A 206 19.26 -1.98 7.89
N ARG A 207 18.78 -1.26 8.91
CA ARG A 207 17.80 -0.17 8.73
C ARG A 207 18.39 0.97 7.90
N VAL A 208 19.66 1.30 8.12
CA VAL A 208 20.36 2.31 7.33
C VAL A 208 20.52 1.83 5.88
N LYS A 209 20.98 0.59 5.64
CA LYS A 209 21.06 0.00 4.29
C LYS A 209 19.71 0.05 3.58
N TYR A 210 18.63 -0.26 4.28
CA TYR A 210 17.27 -0.18 3.74
C TYR A 210 16.90 1.23 3.27
N ILE A 211 17.21 2.27 4.06
CA ILE A 211 16.99 3.68 3.66
C ILE A 211 17.79 4.02 2.40
N PHE A 212 19.05 3.57 2.31
CA PHE A 212 19.88 3.76 1.12
C PHE A 212 19.31 3.05 -0.11
N TYR A 213 18.80 1.82 0.03
CA TYR A 213 18.16 1.13 -1.09
C TYR A 213 16.86 1.81 -1.54
N LEU A 214 16.09 2.35 -0.59
CA LEU A 214 14.82 3.00 -0.88
C LEU A 214 15.02 4.35 -1.60
N PHE A 215 15.92 5.20 -1.11
CA PHE A 215 16.08 6.56 -1.63
C PHE A 215 17.30 6.75 -2.54
N GLY A 216 18.35 5.96 -2.35
CA GLY A 216 19.58 6.03 -3.14
C GLY A 216 19.36 5.68 -4.61
N ALA A 217 18.45 4.75 -4.90
CA ALA A 217 18.05 4.42 -6.28
C ALA A 217 17.44 5.63 -7.03
N LEU A 218 16.90 6.61 -6.30
CA LEU A 218 16.36 7.85 -6.84
C LEU A 218 17.29 9.05 -6.61
N GLY A 219 18.56 8.81 -6.29
CA GLY A 219 19.54 9.87 -6.01
C GLY A 219 19.11 10.81 -4.88
N PHE A 220 18.30 10.33 -3.93
CA PHE A 220 17.71 11.12 -2.84
C PHE A 220 16.86 12.32 -3.30
N ILE A 221 16.44 12.36 -4.58
CA ILE A 221 15.56 13.40 -5.15
C ILE A 221 14.29 13.62 -4.30
N PRO A 222 13.64 12.62 -3.68
CA PRO A 222 12.48 12.85 -2.82
C PRO A 222 12.73 13.81 -1.64
N PHE A 223 13.98 13.97 -1.18
CA PHE A 223 14.35 14.93 -0.13
C PHE A 223 14.72 16.32 -0.69
N LEU A 224 15.08 16.37 -1.97
CA LEU A 224 15.48 17.58 -2.68
C LEU A 224 14.24 18.20 -3.33
N LYS A 225 13.34 18.70 -2.50
CA LYS A 225 12.24 19.51 -3.01
C LYS A 225 12.82 20.82 -3.60
N PRO A 226 12.39 21.26 -4.79
CA PRO A 226 12.39 22.69 -5.10
C PRO A 226 11.28 23.44 -4.34
#